data_AF-A0A6B3HEZ0-F1
#
_entry.id   AF-A0A6B3HEZ0-F1
#
_cell.length_a   1.000
_cell.length_b   1.000
_cell.length_c   1.000
_cell.angle_alpha   90.00
_cell.angle_beta   90.00
_cell.angle_gamma   90.00
#
_symmetry.space_group_name_H-M   'P 1'
#
loop_
_entity.id
_entity.type
_entity.pdbx_description
1 polymer ?
#
loop_
_entity_poly.entity_id
_entity_poly.type
_entity_poly.pdbx_seq_one_letter_code
_entity_poly.pdbx_strand_id
1 'polypeptide(L)' 'RRRVVDNIPADRIERELKLGPGGLRDVEFAVQLLQLVHGRSDASLHSGTTLEALRALAEGGYVGRADAAQLDEAYRFLRS' A
#
# COMPACT_ATOMS: atom_id res chain seq x y z
N ARG A 1 -15.35 -21.14 10.78
CA ARG A 1 -14.38 -21.54 9.73
C ARG A 1 -13.00 -21.05 10.17
N ARG A 2 -12.24 -21.90 10.86
CA ARG A 2 -10.90 -21.63 11.39
C ARG A 2 -9.99 -22.78 10.97
N ARG A 3 -8.75 -22.46 10.57
CA ARG A 3 -7.57 -23.30 10.28
C ARG A 3 -7.05 -23.20 8.85
N VAL A 4 -6.18 -22.21 8.62
CA VAL A 4 -5.11 -22.26 7.58
C VAL A 4 -3.78 -21.68 8.10
N VAL A 5 -3.73 -21.04 9.27
CA VAL A 5 -2.52 -20.32 9.72
C VAL A 5 -1.45 -21.24 10.34
N ASP A 6 -1.82 -22.44 10.81
CA ASP A 6 -0.93 -23.25 11.66
C ASP A 6 0.10 -24.12 10.90
N ASN A 7 0.18 -24.07 9.56
CA ASN A 7 1.05 -24.96 8.77
C ASN A 7 1.92 -24.22 7.73
N ILE A 8 2.17 -22.93 7.91
CA ILE A 8 2.95 -22.15 6.94
C ILE A 8 4.44 -22.22 7.33
N PRO A 9 5.31 -22.87 6.51
CA PRO A 9 6.74 -22.91 6.77
C PRO A 9 7.34 -21.49 6.74
N ALA A 10 8.41 -21.25 7.51
CA ALA A 10 8.93 -19.91 7.78
C ALA A 10 9.31 -19.11 6.51
N ASP A 11 9.71 -19.81 5.45
CA ASP A 11 10.01 -19.27 4.12
C ASP A 11 8.75 -18.74 3.38
N ARG A 12 7.58 -19.28 3.70
CA ARG A 12 6.30 -18.77 3.21
C ARG A 12 5.74 -17.64 4.06
N ILE A 13 6.11 -17.53 5.33
CA ILE A 13 5.65 -16.41 6.19
C ILE A 13 6.21 -15.07 5.68
N GLU A 14 7.47 -15.04 5.24
CA GLU A 14 8.07 -13.84 4.64
C GLU A 14 7.39 -13.45 3.31
N ARG A 15 6.97 -14.45 2.52
CA ARG A 15 6.12 -14.25 1.33
C ARG A 15 4.72 -13.77 1.71
N GLU A 16 4.07 -14.37 2.70
CA GLU A 16 2.76 -13.97 3.20
C GLU A 16 2.81 -12.62 3.95
N LEU A 17 3.95 -12.15 4.46
CA LEU A 17 4.06 -10.77 4.95
C LEU A 17 4.04 -9.77 3.78
N LYS A 18 4.62 -10.14 2.64
CA LYS A 18 4.57 -9.36 1.39
C LYS A 18 3.22 -9.53 0.64
N LEU A 19 2.42 -10.55 0.99
CA LEU A 19 1.21 -10.98 0.24
C LEU A 19 -0.08 -11.09 1.07
N GLY A 20 0.00 -10.97 2.38
CA GLY A 20 -1.09 -11.10 3.34
C GLY A 20 -1.61 -9.74 3.79
N PRO A 21 -2.66 -9.71 4.64
CA PRO A 21 -3.30 -8.48 5.08
C PRO A 21 -2.31 -7.52 5.74
N GLY A 22 -2.18 -6.30 5.22
CA GLY A 22 -1.21 -5.28 5.62
C GLY A 22 0.14 -5.32 4.90
N GLY A 23 0.30 -6.19 3.89
CA GLY A 23 1.54 -6.35 3.11
C GLY A 23 1.72 -5.31 1.99
N LEU A 24 2.81 -5.45 1.23
CA LEU A 24 3.21 -4.53 0.15
C LEU A 24 2.07 -4.30 -0.87
N ARG A 25 1.36 -5.37 -1.24
CA ARG A 25 0.22 -5.29 -2.17
C ARG A 25 -0.92 -4.45 -1.62
N ASP A 26 -1.21 -4.52 -0.34
CA ASP A 26 -2.33 -3.76 0.24
C ASP A 26 -2.08 -2.26 0.15
N VAL A 27 -0.82 -1.82 0.30
CA VAL A 27 -0.42 -0.43 0.08
C VAL A 27 -0.59 -0.04 -1.39
N GLU A 28 -0.13 -0.86 -2.34
CA GLU A 28 -0.28 -0.59 -3.78
C GLU A 28 -1.75 -0.50 -4.19
N PHE A 29 -2.58 -1.45 -3.73
CA PHE A 29 -4.02 -1.45 -4.03
C PHE A 29 -4.74 -0.26 -3.40
N ALA A 30 -4.41 0.13 -2.16
CA ALA A 30 -5.00 1.30 -1.52
C ALA A 30 -4.67 2.59 -2.29
N VAL A 31 -3.41 2.77 -2.68
CA VAL A 31 -2.96 3.92 -3.48
C VAL A 31 -3.67 3.93 -4.84
N GLN A 32 -3.69 2.80 -5.56
CA GLN A 32 -4.35 2.69 -6.86
C GLN A 32 -5.86 2.93 -6.77
N LEU A 33 -6.53 2.44 -5.73
CA LEU A 33 -7.94 2.71 -5.50
C LEU A 33 -8.20 4.21 -5.35
N LEU A 34 -7.38 4.90 -4.55
CA LEU A 34 -7.50 6.35 -4.37
C LEU A 34 -7.20 7.13 -5.67
N GLN A 35 -6.24 6.67 -6.47
CA GLN A 35 -6.01 7.21 -7.83
C GLN A 35 -7.23 7.01 -8.73
N LEU A 36 -7.94 5.88 -8.65
CA LEU A 36 -9.17 5.66 -9.44
C LEU A 36 -10.34 6.53 -8.96
N VAL A 37 -10.48 6.73 -7.64
CA VAL A 37 -11.55 7.56 -7.06
C VAL A 37 -11.35 9.04 -7.39
N HIS A 38 -10.11 9.55 -7.28
CA HIS A 38 -9.82 10.98 -7.36
C HIS A 38 -9.14 11.40 -8.66
N GLY A 39 -8.50 10.48 -9.39
CA GLY A 39 -7.69 10.79 -10.55
C GLY A 39 -8.46 11.33 -11.75
N ARG A 40 -9.79 11.17 -11.81
CA ARG A 40 -10.59 11.86 -12.83
C ARG A 40 -10.57 13.38 -12.65
N SER A 41 -10.57 13.84 -11.40
CA SER A 41 -10.63 15.24 -11.03
C SER A 41 -9.26 15.86 -10.80
N ASP A 42 -8.25 15.04 -10.52
CA ASP A 42 -6.89 15.47 -10.20
C ASP A 42 -5.84 14.66 -10.95
N ALA A 43 -5.32 15.23 -12.03
CA ALA A 43 -4.32 14.59 -12.88
C ALA A 43 -2.95 14.46 -12.20
N SER A 44 -2.69 15.17 -11.09
CA SER A 44 -1.44 15.00 -10.34
C SER A 44 -1.31 13.60 -9.73
N LEU A 45 -2.44 12.89 -9.59
CA LEU A 45 -2.49 11.54 -9.07
C LEU A 45 -2.14 10.47 -10.11
N HIS A 46 -1.78 10.79 -11.35
CA HIS A 46 -1.56 9.79 -12.42
C HIS A 46 -0.15 9.17 -12.44
N SER A 47 0.65 9.32 -11.38
CA SER A 47 1.96 8.64 -11.33
C SER A 47 1.80 7.13 -11.34
N GLY A 48 2.62 6.46 -12.14
CA GLY A 48 2.74 5.00 -12.14
C GLY A 48 3.59 4.45 -10.99
N THR A 49 4.21 5.30 -10.17
CA THR A 49 5.00 4.87 -9.02
C THR A 49 4.20 5.03 -7.72
N THR A 50 4.09 3.95 -6.94
CA THR A 50 3.27 3.91 -5.71
C THR A 50 3.62 5.03 -4.73
N LEU A 51 4.92 5.29 -4.52
CA LEU A 51 5.37 6.29 -3.55
C LEU A 51 5.15 7.73 -4.02
N GLU A 52 5.28 8.02 -5.32
CA GLU A 52 4.96 9.37 -5.82
C GLU A 52 3.45 9.61 -5.79
N ALA A 53 2.65 8.60 -6.15
CA ALA A 53 1.19 8.67 -6.05
C ALA A 53 0.74 8.87 -4.59
N LEU A 54 1.33 8.14 -3.64
CA LEU A 54 1.06 8.33 -2.21
C LEU A 54 1.43 9.73 -1.72
N ARG A 55 2.54 10.29 -2.20
CA ARG A 55 2.94 11.67 -1.88
C ARG A 55 1.94 12.68 -2.44
N ALA A 56 1.54 12.54 -3.70
CA ALA A 56 0.55 13.41 -4.33
C ALA A 56 -0.82 13.31 -3.62
N LEU A 57 -1.23 12.11 -3.20
CA LEU A 57 -2.43 11.88 -2.41
C LEU A 57 -2.39 12.63 -1.06
N ALA A 58 -1.24 12.66 -0.40
CA ALA A 58 -1.04 13.40 0.86
C ALA A 58 -0.99 14.92 0.66
N GLU A 59 -0.35 15.39 -0.41
CA GLU A 59 -0.29 16.81 -0.79
C GLU A 59 -1.68 17.35 -1.14
N GLY A 60 -2.49 16.57 -1.85
CA GLY A 60 -3.89 16.90 -2.18
C GLY A 60 -4.88 16.70 -1.04
N GLY A 61 -4.44 16.18 0.11
CA GLY A 61 -5.27 15.97 1.30
C GLY A 61 -6.24 14.78 1.22
N TYR A 62 -6.09 13.90 0.23
CA TYR A 62 -6.88 12.67 0.09
C TYR A 62 -6.47 11.59 1.10
N VAL A 63 -5.24 11.67 1.59
CA VAL A 63 -4.70 10.84 2.67
C VAL A 63 -4.09 11.74 3.74
N GLY A 64 -4.29 11.41 5.02
CA GLY A 64 -3.66 12.14 6.12
C GLY A 64 -2.13 12.04 6.03
N ARG A 65 -1.42 13.15 6.26
CA ARG A 65 0.06 13.17 6.17
C ARG A 65 0.74 12.14 7.08
N ALA A 66 0.19 11.91 8.27
CA ALA A 66 0.70 10.92 9.22
C ALA A 66 0.50 9.48 8.71
N ASP A 67 -0.63 9.19 8.07
CA ASP A 67 -0.91 7.87 7.51
C ASP A 67 -0.06 7.63 6.26
N ALA A 68 0.09 8.65 5.41
CA ALA A 68 0.97 8.57 4.24
C ALA A 68 2.43 8.31 4.64
N ALA A 69 2.93 8.95 5.71
CA ALA A 69 4.28 8.69 6.21
C ALA A 69 4.44 7.24 6.71
N GLN A 70 3.46 6.72 7.45
CA GLN A 70 3.47 5.33 7.92
C GLN A 70 3.42 4.32 6.75
N LEU A 71 2.58 4.58 5.75
CA LEU A 71 2.47 3.75 4.56
C LEU A 71 3.76 3.77 3.73
N ASP A 72 4.41 4.93 3.62
CA ASP A 72 5.69 5.06 2.91
C ASP A 72 6.79 4.26 3.62
N GLU A 73 6.93 4.41 4.94
CA GLU A 73 7.88 3.64 5.74
C GLU A 73 7.64 2.13 5.63
N ALA A 74 6.38 1.70 5.81
CA ALA A 74 5.98 0.30 5.68
C ALA A 74 6.27 -0.25 4.27
N TYR A 75 5.97 0.51 3.22
CA TYR A 75 6.22 0.10 1.84
C TYR A 75 7.73 -0.05 1.55
N ARG A 76 8.56 0.90 2.01
CA ARG A 76 10.02 0.81 1.84
C ARG A 76 10.60 -0.39 2.60
N PHE A 77 10.15 -0.63 3.83
CA PHE A 77 10.56 -1.77 4.63
C PHE A 77 10.21 -3.11 3.95
N LEU A 78 8.97 -3.25 3.46
CA LEU A 78 8.50 -4.49 2.83
C LEU A 78 9.09 -4.73 1.43
N ARG A 79 9.54 -3.67 0.74
CA ARG A 79 10.16 -3.78 -0.58
C ARG A 79 11.64 -4.20 -0.52
N SER A 80 12.30 -4.01 0.62
CA SER A 80 13.68 -4.47 0.83
C SER A 80 13.84 -5.98 0.94
#